data_AF-A0A9D6YAC3-F1
#
_entry.id   AF-A0A9D6YAC3-F1
#
_cell.length_a   1.000
_cell.length_b   1.000
_cell.length_c   1.000
_cell.angle_alpha   90.00
_cell.angle_beta   90.00
_cell.angle_gamma   90.00
#
_symmetry.space_group_name_H-M   'P 1'
#
loop_
_entity.id
_entity.type
_entity.pdbx_description
1 polymer ?
#
loop_
_entity_poly.entity_id
_entity_poly.type
_entity_poly.pdbx_seq_one_letter_code
_entity_poly.pdbx_strand_id
1 'polypeptide(L)'
;MKSSSFLFVAAFGLLLAGAGCEHLDLASTGSPDRVLNGTLNFPSALPAGTEVLVRLIDGAAKDSALMPAGTDLPLGDRAKPVAVDRVLGEQRQKLETGTTQPVPFKIEYRAEDSVLRRGLTVEARVSYGGKVRFRTLNAHVVTLASSPFRQEVWVQPVQ
;
A
#
# COMPACT_ATOMS: atom_id res chain seq x y z
N MET A 1 15.23 -87.05 -13.80
CA MET A 1 13.95 -86.54 -14.32
C MET A 1 13.26 -85.76 -13.21
N LYS A 2 13.21 -84.42 -13.29
CA LYS A 2 12.41 -83.60 -12.39
C LYS A 2 11.84 -82.43 -13.19
N SER A 3 10.52 -82.40 -13.25
CA SER A 3 9.70 -81.65 -14.21
C SER A 3 9.88 -80.14 -14.08
N SER A 4 10.02 -79.49 -15.24
CA SER A 4 9.80 -78.06 -15.45
C SER A 4 8.30 -77.77 -15.46
N SER A 5 7.87 -76.58 -15.02
CA SER A 5 6.65 -75.91 -15.49
C SER A 5 6.69 -74.42 -15.10
N PHE A 6 6.90 -73.59 -16.11
CA PHE A 6 6.65 -72.16 -16.14
C PHE A 6 5.15 -71.87 -16.02
N LEU A 7 4.76 -70.74 -15.40
CA LEU A 7 3.63 -69.94 -15.85
C LEU A 7 3.71 -68.49 -15.32
N PHE A 8 3.96 -67.59 -16.25
CA PHE A 8 3.77 -66.14 -16.23
C PHE A 8 2.26 -65.81 -16.20
N VAL A 9 1.80 -64.90 -15.32
CA VAL A 9 0.71 -63.95 -15.65
C VAL A 9 0.90 -62.68 -14.81
N ALA A 10 1.10 -61.56 -15.51
CA ALA A 10 1.14 -60.21 -14.99
C ALA A 10 -0.28 -59.69 -14.67
N ALA A 11 -0.42 -58.96 -13.57
CA ALA A 11 -1.61 -58.16 -13.29
C ALA A 11 -1.20 -56.69 -13.12
N PHE A 12 -1.25 -55.97 -14.25
CA PHE A 12 -1.15 -54.53 -14.35
C PHE A 12 -2.56 -53.97 -14.05
N GLY A 13 -2.73 -53.28 -12.92
CA GLY A 13 -4.01 -52.68 -12.51
C GLY A 13 -3.79 -51.24 -12.08
N LEU A 14 -3.73 -50.34 -13.07
CA LEU A 14 -3.47 -48.91 -12.91
C LEU A 14 -4.76 -48.15 -13.27
N LEU A 15 -5.47 -47.62 -12.27
CA LEU A 15 -6.58 -46.66 -12.39
C LEU A 15 -6.56 -45.78 -11.12
N LEU A 16 -5.83 -44.67 -11.11
CA LEU A 16 -6.31 -43.31 -11.42
C LEU A 16 -7.49 -42.85 -10.54
N ALA A 17 -7.18 -42.41 -9.32
CA ALA A 17 -7.98 -41.46 -8.56
C ALA A 17 -7.06 -40.39 -7.95
N GLY A 18 -6.32 -39.70 -8.82
CA GLY A 18 -5.73 -38.43 -8.48
C GLY A 18 -6.83 -37.39 -8.41
N ALA A 19 -7.54 -37.32 -7.27
CA ALA A 19 -8.19 -36.09 -6.87
C ALA A 19 -7.06 -35.11 -6.55
N GLY A 20 -6.57 -34.44 -7.59
CA GLY A 20 -5.78 -33.23 -7.41
C GLY A 20 -6.69 -32.25 -6.71
N CYS A 21 -6.58 -32.15 -5.39
CA CYS A 21 -6.90 -30.91 -4.72
C CYS A 21 -6.02 -29.87 -5.39
N GLU A 22 -6.66 -29.13 -6.29
CA GLU A 22 -6.21 -27.90 -6.91
C GLU A 22 -5.81 -26.98 -5.75
N HIS A 23 -4.56 -27.10 -5.32
CA HIS A 23 -3.97 -26.17 -4.39
C HIS A 23 -3.78 -24.91 -5.23
N LEU A 24 -4.76 -24.02 -5.16
CA LEU A 24 -4.58 -22.63 -5.53
C LEU A 24 -3.38 -22.15 -4.74
N ASP A 25 -2.21 -22.16 -5.38
CA ASP A 25 -1.04 -21.41 -4.96
C ASP A 25 -1.46 -19.94 -5.00
N LEU A 26 -2.08 -19.49 -3.90
CA LEU A 26 -2.17 -18.09 -3.58
C LEU A 26 -0.71 -17.66 -3.45
N ALA A 27 -0.20 -17.05 -4.52
CA ALA A 27 1.14 -16.49 -4.59
C ALA A 27 1.47 -15.89 -3.23
N SER A 28 2.52 -16.42 -2.58
CA SER A 28 2.93 -16.04 -1.23
C SER A 28 2.85 -14.52 -1.09
N THR A 29 1.77 -14.04 -0.46
CA THR A 29 1.58 -12.62 -0.19
C THR A 29 2.71 -12.25 0.74
N GLY A 30 3.55 -11.30 0.31
CA GLY A 30 4.63 -10.82 1.16
C GLY A 30 4.08 -10.35 2.50
N SER A 31 4.90 -10.38 3.56
CA SER A 31 4.49 -9.94 4.91
C SER A 31 3.67 -8.65 4.84
N PRO A 32 2.45 -8.62 5.42
CA PRO A 32 1.61 -7.44 5.37
C PRO A 32 2.16 -6.32 6.25
N ASP A 33 2.96 -6.65 7.26
CA ASP A 33 3.63 -5.68 8.13
C ASP A 33 4.89 -5.16 7.42
N ARG A 34 4.93 -3.84 7.20
CA ARG A 34 5.87 -3.17 6.31
C ARG A 34 6.37 -1.85 6.90
N VAL A 35 7.48 -1.37 6.33
CA VAL A 35 8.09 -0.08 6.70
C VAL A 35 8.32 0.73 5.44
N LEU A 36 7.82 1.96 5.41
CA LEU A 36 8.07 2.93 4.36
C LEU A 36 9.11 3.94 4.85
N ASN A 37 10.24 4.04 4.14
CA ASN A 37 11.30 4.98 4.46
C ASN A 37 11.38 6.07 3.39
N GLY A 38 11.66 7.30 3.79
CA GLY A 38 11.84 8.39 2.84
C GLY A 38 12.43 9.64 3.44
N THR A 39 12.51 10.67 2.61
CA THR A 39 12.87 12.03 2.98
C THR A 39 11.83 13.00 2.44
N LEU A 40 11.58 14.05 3.22
CA LEU A 40 10.85 15.21 2.78
C LEU A 40 11.82 16.28 2.31
N ASN A 41 11.60 16.76 1.10
CA ASN A 41 12.33 17.84 0.48
C ASN A 41 11.49 19.12 0.50
N PHE A 42 12.15 20.24 0.78
CA PHE A 42 11.51 21.54 0.96
C PHE A 42 12.18 22.58 0.05
N PRO A 43 11.44 23.58 -0.45
CA PRO A 43 12.01 24.62 -1.29
C PRO A 43 12.84 25.64 -0.48
N SER A 44 12.76 25.63 0.84
CA SER A 44 13.47 26.58 1.72
C SER A 44 13.83 25.93 3.05
N ALA A 45 14.74 26.59 3.80
CA ALA A 45 15.08 26.22 5.16
C ALA A 45 13.83 26.21 6.08
N LEU A 46 13.83 25.29 7.05
CA LEU A 46 12.80 25.19 8.08
C LEU A 46 13.34 25.77 9.40
N PRO A 47 12.55 26.59 10.13
CA PRO A 47 12.93 27.09 11.43
C PRO A 47 12.84 26.00 12.51
N ALA A 48 13.47 26.25 13.66
CA ALA A 48 13.25 25.46 14.88
C ALA A 48 11.78 25.54 15.33
N GLY A 49 11.31 24.48 15.99
CA GLY A 49 9.91 24.34 16.41
C GLY A 49 8.94 23.99 15.27
N THR A 50 9.46 23.69 14.08
CA THR A 50 8.64 23.19 12.96
C THR A 50 8.09 21.81 13.28
N GLU A 51 6.79 21.62 13.05
CA GLU A 51 6.11 20.34 13.14
C GLU A 51 5.93 19.75 11.75
N VAL A 52 6.35 18.50 11.59
CA VAL A 52 6.26 17.71 10.37
C VAL A 52 5.33 16.52 10.64
N LEU A 53 4.27 16.40 9.85
CA LEU A 53 3.37 15.26 9.85
C LEU A 53 3.43 14.58 8.49
N VAL A 54 3.72 13.29 8.47
CA VAL A 54 3.67 12.45 7.27
C VAL A 54 2.67 11.33 7.51
N ARG A 55 1.76 11.12 6.56
CA ARG A 55 0.72 10.10 6.60
C ARG A 55 0.79 9.24 5.35
N LEU A 56 0.56 7.96 5.52
CA LEU A 56 0.33 7.02 4.43
C LEU A 56 -1.16 6.68 4.38
N ILE A 57 -1.77 6.88 3.22
CA ILE A 57 -3.23 6.85 3.05
C ILE A 57 -3.61 5.84 1.97
N ASP A 58 -4.60 5.01 2.26
CA ASP A 58 -5.34 4.25 1.24
C ASP A 58 -6.48 5.12 0.72
N GLY A 59 -6.32 5.59 -0.52
CA GLY A 59 -7.26 6.48 -1.21
C GLY A 59 -8.31 5.75 -2.04
N ALA A 60 -8.34 4.41 -2.06
CA ALA A 60 -9.21 3.63 -2.95
C ALA A 60 -10.72 3.91 -2.79
N ALA A 61 -11.14 4.47 -1.65
CA ALA A 61 -12.51 4.93 -1.44
C ALA A 61 -12.90 6.08 -2.40
N LYS A 62 -11.95 6.94 -2.80
CA LYS A 62 -12.20 8.06 -3.72
C LYS A 62 -12.46 7.58 -5.15
N ASP A 63 -11.74 6.56 -5.61
CA ASP A 63 -11.90 5.99 -6.95
C ASP A 63 -13.23 5.23 -7.10
N SER A 64 -13.66 4.54 -6.03
CA SER A 64 -14.97 3.85 -6.02
C SER A 64 -16.15 4.82 -6.04
N ALA A 65 -15.99 6.03 -5.48
CA ALA A 65 -17.01 7.08 -5.51
C ALA A 65 -17.12 7.80 -6.87
N LEU A 66 -16.18 7.57 -7.78
CA LEU A 66 -16.11 8.16 -9.12
C LEU A 66 -16.64 7.23 -10.21
N MET A 67 -16.98 5.97 -9.92
CA MET A 67 -17.65 5.12 -10.91
C MET A 67 -19.02 5.75 -11.25
N PRO A 68 -19.29 6.10 -12.51
CA PRO A 68 -20.61 6.55 -12.90
C PRO A 68 -21.57 5.38 -12.66
N ALA A 69 -22.58 5.60 -11.81
CA ALA A 69 -23.68 4.67 -11.66
C ALA A 69 -24.27 4.45 -13.06
N GLY A 70 -24.04 3.25 -13.60
CA GLY A 70 -24.65 2.83 -14.86
C GLY A 70 -26.15 3.03 -14.78
N THR A 71 -26.70 3.58 -15.85
CA THR A 71 -28.11 3.85 -16.11
C THR A 71 -29.02 2.75 -15.57
N ASP A 72 -29.81 3.04 -14.53
CA ASP A 72 -31.27 2.99 -14.56
C ASP A 72 -31.90 3.04 -13.15
N LEU A 73 -32.99 3.81 -13.06
CA LEU A 73 -33.98 3.96 -11.97
C LEU A 73 -33.68 5.03 -10.89
N PRO A 74 -34.61 5.99 -10.66
CA PRO A 74 -34.49 6.96 -9.58
C PRO A 74 -34.85 6.30 -8.24
N LEU A 75 -33.86 5.68 -7.60
CA LEU A 75 -33.93 5.32 -6.18
C LEU A 75 -33.57 6.58 -5.38
N GLY A 76 -34.54 7.10 -4.62
CA GLY A 76 -34.45 8.37 -3.88
C GLY A 76 -33.20 8.50 -2.99
N ASP A 77 -32.80 9.76 -2.76
CA ASP A 77 -31.70 10.28 -1.94
C ASP A 77 -30.86 9.23 -1.20
N ARG A 78 -30.11 8.43 -1.96
CA ARG A 78 -29.04 7.63 -1.39
C ARG A 78 -27.95 8.60 -1.00
N ALA A 79 -27.79 8.83 0.31
CA ALA A 79 -26.69 9.60 0.85
C ALA A 79 -25.38 9.13 0.19
N LYS A 80 -24.74 10.04 -0.59
CA LYS A 80 -23.49 9.75 -1.27
C LYS A 80 -22.49 9.29 -0.19
N PRO A 81 -21.94 8.06 -0.26
CA PRO A 81 -20.95 7.63 0.71
C PRO A 81 -19.80 8.64 0.67
N VAL A 82 -19.55 9.32 1.78
CA VAL A 82 -18.37 10.16 1.91
C VAL A 82 -17.19 9.21 1.93
N ALA A 83 -16.41 9.19 0.85
CA ALA A 83 -15.17 8.44 0.78
C ALA A 83 -14.21 9.00 1.84
N VAL A 84 -14.07 8.29 2.96
CA VAL A 84 -13.12 8.65 4.01
C VAL A 84 -11.78 8.01 3.68
N ASP A 85 -10.76 8.84 3.56
CA ASP A 85 -9.38 8.39 3.42
C ASP A 85 -8.95 7.57 4.64
N ARG A 86 -8.49 6.33 4.43
CA ARG A 86 -8.01 5.48 5.52
C ARG A 86 -6.51 5.72 5.74
N VAL A 87 -6.14 6.14 6.94
CA VAL A 87 -4.72 6.24 7.34
C VAL A 87 -4.19 4.86 7.72
N LEU A 88 -3.10 4.44 7.08
CA LEU A 88 -2.43 3.18 7.36
C LEU A 88 -1.26 3.34 8.33
N GLY A 89 -0.67 4.54 8.38
CA GLY A 89 0.39 4.88 9.31
C GLY A 89 0.70 6.37 9.26
N GLU A 90 1.31 6.87 10.33
CA GLU A 90 1.73 8.26 10.42
C GLU A 90 3.02 8.43 11.24
N GLN A 91 3.79 9.46 10.92
CA GLN A 91 4.88 9.96 11.74
C GLN A 91 4.66 11.44 12.01
N ARG A 92 4.76 11.83 13.29
CA ARG A 92 4.89 13.23 13.70
C ARG A 92 6.28 13.48 14.25
N GLN A 93 6.91 14.55 13.80
CA GLN A 93 8.21 14.97 14.29
C GLN A 93 8.20 16.48 14.50
N LYS A 94 8.71 16.91 15.65
CA LYS A 94 9.05 18.31 15.91
C LYS A 94 10.55 18.49 15.69
N LEU A 95 10.93 19.54 14.97
CA LEU A 95 12.32 19.90 14.75
C LEU A 95 12.80 20.79 15.90
N GLU A 96 13.69 20.29 16.74
CA GLU A 96 14.27 21.06 17.86
C GLU A 96 15.18 22.19 17.35
N THR A 97 15.87 21.95 16.23
CA THR A 97 16.70 22.93 15.55
C THR A 97 16.16 23.18 14.14
N GLY A 98 16.46 24.36 13.58
CA GLY A 98 16.19 24.61 12.17
C GLY A 98 17.06 23.73 11.27
N THR A 99 16.60 23.48 10.04
CA THR A 99 17.32 22.64 9.08
C THR A 99 17.21 23.17 7.66
N THR A 100 18.28 22.98 6.88
CA THR A 100 18.30 23.13 5.42
C THR A 100 18.33 21.77 4.72
N GLN A 101 18.46 20.68 5.48
CA GLN A 101 18.55 19.32 4.96
C GLN A 101 17.16 18.69 4.84
N PRO A 102 16.99 17.73 3.92
CA PRO A 102 15.79 16.90 3.85
C PRO A 102 15.50 16.22 5.20
N VAL A 103 14.23 16.16 5.58
CA VAL A 103 13.81 15.56 6.86
C VAL A 103 13.46 14.10 6.63
N PRO A 104 14.13 13.14 7.28
CA PRO A 104 13.83 11.72 7.10
C PRO A 104 12.50 11.33 7.77
N PHE A 105 11.82 10.36 7.19
CA PHE A 105 10.66 9.72 7.80
C PHE A 105 10.71 8.18 7.64
N LYS A 106 10.05 7.51 8.57
CA LYS A 106 9.83 6.07 8.66
C LYS A 106 8.40 5.84 9.15
N ILE A 107 7.56 5.26 8.30
CA ILE A 107 6.18 4.89 8.64
C ILE A 107 6.08 3.38 8.68
N GLU A 108 5.70 2.84 9.84
CA GLU A 108 5.32 1.44 9.99
C GLU A 108 3.83 1.31 9.66
N TYR A 109 3.48 0.33 8.83
CA TYR A 109 2.12 0.18 8.35
C TYR A 109 1.83 -1.28 7.99
N ARG A 110 0.54 -1.61 7.96
CA ARG A 110 0.06 -2.93 7.53
C ARG A 110 -0.73 -2.80 6.23
N ALA A 111 -0.26 -3.45 5.18
CA ALA A 111 -0.94 -3.50 3.88
C ALA A 111 -0.65 -4.79 3.13
N GLU A 112 -1.71 -5.41 2.63
CA GLU A 112 -1.61 -6.55 1.71
C GLU A 112 -1.07 -6.11 0.35
N ASP A 113 -0.48 -7.05 -0.41
CA ASP A 113 -0.01 -6.78 -1.77
C ASP A 113 -1.12 -6.23 -2.67
N SER A 114 -2.37 -6.67 -2.47
CA SER A 114 -3.54 -6.19 -3.22
C SER A 114 -3.83 -4.70 -2.98
N VAL A 115 -3.55 -4.19 -1.78
CA VAL A 115 -3.67 -2.77 -1.44
C VAL A 115 -2.55 -1.98 -2.13
N LEU A 116 -1.31 -2.46 -2.01
CA LEU A 116 -0.14 -1.82 -2.62
C LEU A 116 -0.17 -1.83 -4.16
N ARG A 117 -0.86 -2.79 -4.78
CA ARG A 117 -1.09 -2.81 -6.23
C ARG A 117 -2.05 -1.69 -6.69
N ARG A 118 -2.99 -1.27 -5.83
CA ARG A 118 -3.85 -0.10 -6.12
C ARG A 118 -3.10 1.22 -5.93
N GLY A 119 -2.09 1.21 -5.05
CA GLY A 119 -1.30 2.38 -4.71
C GLY A 119 -1.82 3.06 -3.45
N LEU A 120 -0.86 3.55 -2.66
CA LEU A 120 -1.07 4.33 -1.45
C LEU A 120 -0.56 5.74 -1.68
N THR A 121 -1.15 6.74 -1.02
CA THR A 121 -0.69 8.13 -1.14
C THR A 121 0.07 8.53 0.11
N VAL A 122 1.26 9.11 -0.07
CA VAL A 122 1.97 9.81 1.00
C VAL A 122 1.52 11.26 1.01
N GLU A 123 1.01 11.70 2.16
CA GLU A 123 0.68 13.10 2.43
C GLU A 123 1.60 13.66 3.51
N ALA A 124 2.26 14.77 3.21
CA ALA A 124 3.02 15.51 4.19
C ALA A 124 2.41 16.89 4.45
N ARG A 125 2.46 17.32 5.72
CA ARG A 125 2.08 18.66 6.18
C ARG A 125 3.16 19.18 7.10
N VAL A 126 3.55 20.42 6.88
CA VAL A 126 4.57 21.10 7.69
C VAL A 126 4.00 22.39 8.23
N SER A 127 4.09 22.58 9.55
CA SER A 127 3.59 23.75 10.25
C SER A 127 4.65 24.39 11.13
N TYR A 128 4.68 25.72 11.16
CA TYR A 128 5.45 26.51 12.12
C TYR A 128 4.78 27.87 12.31
N GLY A 129 4.91 28.42 13.51
CA GLY A 129 4.17 29.62 13.90
C GLY A 129 2.64 29.41 13.90
N GLY A 130 2.19 28.20 14.23
CA GLY A 130 0.77 27.84 14.34
C GLY A 130 0.00 27.74 13.01
N LYS A 131 0.69 27.77 11.86
CA LYS A 131 0.07 27.68 10.53
C LYS A 131 0.75 26.59 9.70
N VAL A 132 -0.03 25.92 8.85
CA VAL A 132 0.53 25.04 7.81
C VAL A 132 1.18 25.91 6.75
N ARG A 133 2.43 25.61 6.43
CA ARG A 133 3.28 26.38 5.52
C ARG A 133 3.63 25.59 4.27
N PHE A 134 3.81 24.28 4.41
CA PHE A 134 4.02 23.39 3.28
C PHE A 134 3.09 22.18 3.35
N ARG A 135 2.68 21.68 2.18
CA ARG A 135 1.97 20.42 2.04
C ARG A 135 2.29 19.74 0.72
N THR A 136 2.06 18.44 0.66
CA THR A 136 2.02 17.70 -0.61
C THR A 136 0.78 18.13 -1.40
N LEU A 137 0.95 18.79 -2.55
CA LEU A 137 -0.17 19.15 -3.46
C LEU A 137 -0.45 18.06 -4.49
N ASN A 138 0.60 17.39 -4.95
CA ASN A 138 0.49 16.28 -5.91
C ASN A 138 0.61 14.96 -5.15
N ALA A 139 -0.30 14.02 -5.40
CA ALA A 139 -0.26 12.71 -4.76
C ALA A 139 1.09 12.03 -5.01
N HIS A 140 1.83 11.73 -3.93
CA HIS A 140 3.03 10.90 -4.00
C HIS A 140 2.62 9.44 -3.83
N VAL A 141 2.49 8.73 -4.95
CA VAL A 141 1.94 7.36 -4.96
C VAL A 141 3.04 6.33 -4.68
N VAL A 142 2.80 5.49 -3.68
CA VAL A 142 3.63 4.35 -3.30
C VAL A 142 2.92 3.06 -3.68
N THR A 143 3.60 2.20 -4.44
CA THR A 143 3.06 0.94 -4.94
C THR A 143 3.86 -0.24 -4.38
N LEU A 144 3.42 -1.47 -4.68
CA LEU A 144 4.17 -2.67 -4.32
C LEU A 144 5.61 -2.61 -4.85
N ALA A 145 5.79 -2.12 -6.09
CA ALA A 145 7.10 -2.01 -6.73
C ALA A 145 7.98 -0.90 -6.11
N SER A 146 7.40 0.22 -5.68
CA SER A 146 8.18 1.35 -5.15
C SER A 146 8.39 1.31 -3.64
N SER A 147 7.51 0.65 -2.89
CA SER A 147 7.52 0.60 -1.42
C SER A 147 8.83 0.12 -0.76
N PRO A 148 9.61 -0.82 -1.34
CA PRO A 148 10.89 -1.23 -0.74
C PRO A 148 11.98 -0.16 -0.85
N PHE A 149 11.83 0.79 -1.78
CA PHE A 149 12.83 1.82 -2.04
C PHE A 149 12.59 3.06 -1.17
N ARG A 150 13.64 3.85 -0.99
CA ARG A 150 13.55 5.14 -0.31
C ARG A 150 12.70 6.11 -1.14
N GLN A 151 11.72 6.73 -0.50
CA GLN A 151 10.86 7.73 -1.12
C GLN A 151 11.49 9.12 -1.01
N GLU A 152 11.39 9.91 -2.06
CA GLU A 152 11.74 11.33 -2.06
C GLU A 152 10.47 12.14 -2.30
N VAL A 153 9.98 12.79 -1.24
CA VAL A 153 8.68 13.48 -1.27
C VAL A 153 8.92 14.98 -1.24
N TRP A 154 8.47 15.68 -2.27
CA TRP A 154 8.52 17.14 -2.32
C TRP A 154 7.25 17.75 -1.78
N VAL A 155 7.38 18.74 -0.91
CA VAL A 155 6.25 19.55 -0.45
C VAL A 155 6.29 20.93 -1.09
N GLN A 156 5.11 21.51 -1.28
CA GLN A 156 4.94 22.83 -1.87
C GLN A 156 4.38 23.81 -0.84
N PRO A 157 4.69 25.11 -0.97
CA PRO A 157 4.14 26.12 -0.09
C PRO A 157 2.62 26.19 -0.21
N VAL A 158 1.96 26.42 0.93
CA VAL A 158 0.54 26.76 0.96
C VAL A 158 0.42 28.25 0.64
N GLN A 159 -0.35 28.58 -0.41
CA GLN A 159 -0.68 29.96 -0.78
C GLN A 159 -1.61 30.61 0.25
#